data_AF-A0A536EPU9-F1
#
_entry.id   AF-A0A536EPU9-F1
#
_cell.length_a   1.000
_cell.length_b   1.000
_cell.length_c   1.000
_cell.angle_alpha   90.00
_cell.angle_beta   90.00
_cell.angle_gamma   90.00
#
_symmetry.space_group_name_H-M   'P 1'
#
loop_
_entity.id
_entity.type
_entity.pdbx_description
1 polymer ?
#
loop_
_entity_poly.entity_id
_entity_poly.type
_entity_poly.pdbx_seq_one_letter_code
_entity_poly.pdbx_strand_id
1 'polypeptide(L)'
;MNLGLADLRALPLASALFDAHGDVVACTPEWRGAGPGAAAYPVRRSRLVVCVDPAAPSCAALLERLLDELDAAATAVAAPWSLRLRMLAASLRLVAGRSVAAEGGTSDDVLQLAAAGIEARTALRLDIERGDARPVRAPEAAALILVQLAVNAERHAGVDAVTVTQAGNAVHVRWRGGIRGAHVATARRHYERERWGLGFARIAADAIGAVVHAPYSDGGVTSATLEFGVGRLALPLAAVREGRVLRATRTWDEETRLGPGADVSVDPRATAALRAAQDAGGAIARSGGWSARAARGLVWIAIRPDDVADRARDVIDGLAHERALTDGVEEPRRARIGALGHLLGRLLGTPIQRVPAPAWVRRMRELAGPFRLDMSIPDFAGVGATDPSVCALLAAEVGERFEVDGDSLWLTVRPWAARDPLLSPLARADGGRVALS
;
A
#
# COMPACT_ATOMS: atom_id res chain seq x y z
N MET A 1 21.99 5.03 -12.32
CA MET A 1 22.90 5.65 -11.34
C MET A 1 23.42 4.59 -10.38
N ASN A 2 24.73 4.61 -10.07
CA ASN A 2 25.33 3.79 -9.03
C ASN A 2 25.70 4.71 -7.87
N LEU A 3 25.25 4.40 -6.65
CA LEU A 3 25.60 5.14 -5.44
C LEU A 3 26.83 4.50 -4.79
N GLY A 4 27.85 5.30 -4.49
CA GLY A 4 28.94 4.87 -3.61
C GLY A 4 28.51 4.87 -2.14
N LEU A 5 29.26 4.20 -1.27
CA LEU A 5 28.98 4.19 0.19
C LEU A 5 28.94 5.60 0.79
N ALA A 6 29.78 6.49 0.29
CA ALA A 6 29.82 7.87 0.73
C ALA A 6 28.70 8.74 0.14
N ASP A 7 28.12 8.35 -1.00
CA ASP A 7 26.89 8.97 -1.53
C ASP A 7 25.69 8.56 -0.65
N LEU A 8 25.65 7.30 -0.16
CA LEU A 8 24.57 6.81 0.71
C LEU A 8 24.45 7.61 2.01
N ARG A 9 25.56 7.93 2.66
CA ARG A 9 25.57 8.76 3.89
C ARG A 9 25.07 10.20 3.64
N ALA A 10 25.12 10.65 2.39
CA ALA A 10 24.72 12.00 1.98
C ALA A 10 23.27 12.05 1.46
N LEU A 11 22.53 10.93 1.46
CA LEU A 11 21.15 10.93 1.01
C LEU A 11 20.29 11.88 1.86
N PRO A 12 19.29 12.55 1.25
CA PRO A 12 18.42 13.48 1.95
C PRO A 12 17.28 12.75 2.68
N LEU A 13 17.53 11.52 3.15
CA LEU A 13 16.52 10.62 3.70
C LEU A 13 17.12 9.81 4.86
N ALA A 14 16.33 9.56 5.91
CA ALA A 14 16.66 8.55 6.91
C ALA A 14 16.60 7.17 6.21
N SER A 15 17.76 6.58 5.91
CA SER A 15 17.84 5.40 5.07
C SER A 15 19.03 4.50 5.41
N ALA A 16 18.89 3.21 5.12
CA ALA A 16 19.93 2.22 5.27
C ALA A 16 19.97 1.27 4.06
N LEU A 17 21.18 0.94 3.62
CA LEU A 17 21.43 -0.10 2.63
C LEU A 17 21.65 -1.42 3.36
N PHE A 18 20.81 -2.38 3.04
CA PHE A 18 20.88 -3.76 3.49
C PHE A 18 21.51 -4.63 2.41
N ASP A 19 22.32 -5.61 2.80
CA ASP A 19 22.80 -6.64 1.88
C ASP A 19 21.76 -7.76 1.67
N ALA A 20 22.18 -8.86 1.05
CA ALA A 20 21.32 -10.01 0.79
C ALA A 20 20.98 -10.83 2.05
N HIS A 21 21.76 -10.68 3.12
CA HIS A 21 21.58 -11.36 4.40
C HIS A 21 20.71 -10.55 5.37
N GLY A 22 20.44 -9.29 5.04
CA GLY A 22 19.67 -8.38 5.89
C GLY A 22 20.52 -7.59 6.87
N ASP A 23 21.84 -7.55 6.66
CA ASP A 23 22.76 -6.75 7.46
C ASP A 23 22.87 -5.33 6.91
N VAL A 24 22.97 -4.34 7.81
CA VAL A 24 23.14 -2.94 7.42
C VAL A 24 24.59 -2.68 7.00
N VAL A 25 24.78 -2.42 5.71
CA VAL A 25 26.10 -2.10 5.11
C VAL A 25 26.46 -0.64 5.27
N ALA A 26 25.47 0.26 5.14
CA ALA A 26 25.63 1.69 5.29
C ALA A 26 24.30 2.35 5.64
N CYS A 27 24.30 3.44 6.40
CA CYS A 27 23.11 4.21 6.69
C CYS A 27 23.40 5.71 6.75
N THR A 28 22.36 6.52 6.62
CA THR A 28 22.44 7.94 6.94
C THR A 28 22.46 8.16 8.47
N PRO A 29 23.02 9.28 8.96
CA PRO A 29 23.04 9.59 10.39
C PRO A 29 21.66 9.63 11.06
N GLU A 30 20.62 9.92 10.28
CA GLU A 30 19.23 10.02 10.71
C GLU A 30 18.52 8.65 10.80
N TRP A 31 19.17 7.56 10.36
CA TRP A 31 18.61 6.22 10.46
C TRP A 31 18.50 5.75 11.92
N ARG A 32 17.32 5.21 12.28
CA ARG A 32 17.02 4.67 13.61
C ARG A 32 16.40 3.27 13.57
N GLY A 33 16.44 2.62 12.41
CA GLY A 33 15.75 1.36 12.14
C GLY A 33 14.57 1.53 11.20
N ALA A 34 14.12 0.42 10.59
CA ALA A 34 12.95 0.40 9.74
C ALA A 34 11.69 0.50 10.61
N GLY A 35 11.01 1.64 10.57
CA GLY A 35 9.69 1.80 11.18
C GLY A 35 8.58 1.27 10.27
N PRO A 36 7.35 1.09 10.80
CA PRO A 36 6.18 0.83 9.98
C PRO A 36 6.09 1.85 8.84
N GLY A 37 5.97 1.35 7.61
CA GLY A 37 5.89 2.17 6.41
C GLY A 37 7.12 2.34 5.57
N ALA A 38 8.27 1.89 6.08
CA ALA A 38 9.54 2.11 5.41
C ALA A 38 9.51 1.60 3.95
N ALA A 39 9.89 2.43 2.99
CA ALA A 39 9.89 2.03 1.59
C ALA A 39 11.18 1.25 1.28
N ALA A 40 11.02 0.09 0.65
CA ALA A 40 12.11 -0.77 0.24
C ALA A 40 12.36 -0.63 -1.26
N TYR A 41 13.61 -0.39 -1.65
CA TYR A 41 14.06 -0.30 -3.04
C TYR A 41 15.17 -1.33 -3.29
N PRO A 42 14.89 -2.47 -3.94
CA PRO A 42 15.91 -3.40 -4.40
C PRO A 42 16.87 -2.70 -5.34
N VAL A 43 18.17 -2.93 -5.13
CA VAL A 43 19.25 -2.42 -5.97
C VAL A 43 20.32 -3.49 -6.07
N ARG A 44 20.42 -4.11 -7.25
CA ARG A 44 21.28 -5.29 -7.48
C ARG A 44 21.00 -6.42 -6.46
N ARG A 45 21.97 -6.76 -5.61
CA ARG A 45 21.87 -7.77 -4.54
C ARG A 45 21.58 -7.16 -3.16
N SER A 46 21.35 -5.86 -3.10
CA SER A 46 21.10 -5.10 -1.88
C SER A 46 19.70 -4.49 -1.90
N ARG A 47 19.29 -3.90 -0.79
CA ARG A 47 18.04 -3.17 -0.65
C ARG A 47 18.27 -1.87 0.09
N LEU A 48 17.91 -0.74 -0.52
CA LEU A 48 17.86 0.54 0.18
C LEU A 48 16.50 0.65 0.87
N VAL A 49 16.49 0.81 2.18
CA VAL A 49 15.28 1.05 2.97
C VAL A 49 15.25 2.50 3.38
N VAL A 50 14.12 3.17 3.16
CA VAL A 50 13.88 4.59 3.45
C VAL A 50 12.78 4.69 4.49
N CYS A 51 13.07 5.32 5.63
CA CYS A 51 12.04 5.62 6.62
C CYS A 51 11.12 6.73 6.12
N VAL A 52 9.83 6.49 6.30
CA VAL A 52 8.79 7.52 6.28
C VAL A 52 8.50 7.96 7.71
N ASP A 53 7.75 9.04 7.88
CA ASP A 53 7.36 9.48 9.21
C ASP A 53 6.59 8.32 9.91
N PRO A 54 6.90 7.99 11.18
CA PRO A 54 6.45 6.74 11.79
C PRO A 54 4.94 6.73 12.03
N ALA A 55 4.28 5.64 11.64
CA ALA A 55 2.88 5.41 12.03
C ALA A 55 2.76 5.22 13.56
N ALA A 56 1.61 5.59 14.13
CA ALA A 56 1.34 5.36 15.55
C ALA A 56 1.49 3.85 15.89
N PRO A 57 2.03 3.48 17.07
CA PRO A 57 2.22 2.07 17.45
C PRO A 57 0.93 1.23 17.36
N SER A 58 -0.23 1.84 17.64
CA SER A 58 -1.54 1.21 17.50
C SER A 58 -1.87 0.83 16.04
N CYS A 59 -1.51 1.67 15.06
CA CYS A 59 -1.68 1.34 13.64
C CYS A 59 -0.87 0.10 13.25
N ALA A 60 0.38 0.02 13.71
CA ALA A 60 1.26 -1.11 13.41
C ALA A 60 0.69 -2.41 13.98
N ALA A 61 0.21 -2.39 15.22
CA ALA A 61 -0.35 -3.56 15.87
C ALA A 61 -1.67 -4.03 15.25
N LEU A 62 -2.57 -3.11 14.87
CA LEU A 62 -3.81 -3.47 14.18
C LEU A 62 -3.56 -4.02 12.78
N LEU A 63 -2.59 -3.45 12.08
CA LEU A 63 -2.18 -3.95 10.77
C LEU A 63 -1.63 -5.38 10.87
N GLU A 64 -0.83 -5.72 11.88
CA GLU A 64 -0.36 -7.10 12.09
C GLU A 64 -1.52 -8.05 12.28
N ARG A 65 -2.46 -7.72 13.17
CA ARG A 65 -3.66 -8.56 13.39
C ARG A 65 -4.46 -8.75 12.10
N LEU A 66 -4.59 -7.71 11.28
CA LEU A 66 -5.26 -7.79 9.97
C LEU A 66 -4.50 -8.71 9.00
N LEU A 67 -3.17 -8.60 8.93
CA LEU A 67 -2.35 -9.46 8.08
C LEU A 67 -2.41 -10.93 8.53
N ASP A 68 -2.34 -11.18 9.84
CA ASP A 68 -2.45 -12.52 10.41
C ASP A 68 -3.81 -13.16 10.10
N GLU A 69 -4.91 -12.40 10.24
CA GLU A 69 -6.25 -12.90 9.93
C GLU A 69 -6.44 -13.13 8.42
N LEU A 70 -5.85 -12.28 7.56
CA LEU A 70 -5.88 -12.47 6.10
C LEU A 70 -5.10 -13.72 5.67
N ASP A 71 -3.91 -13.96 6.22
CA ASP A 71 -3.13 -15.15 5.92
C ASP A 71 -3.84 -16.42 6.43
N ALA A 72 -4.39 -16.38 7.65
CA ALA A 72 -5.17 -17.49 8.19
C ALA A 72 -6.42 -17.77 7.35
N ALA A 73 -7.11 -16.73 6.87
CA ALA A 73 -8.24 -16.90 5.96
C ALA A 73 -7.80 -17.46 4.59
N ALA A 74 -6.68 -16.97 4.04
CA ALA A 74 -6.15 -17.43 2.75
C ALA A 74 -5.81 -18.92 2.74
N THR A 75 -5.33 -19.46 3.86
CA THR A 75 -5.06 -20.90 4.01
C THR A 75 -6.32 -21.75 4.22
N ALA A 76 -7.42 -21.15 4.68
CA ALA A 76 -8.65 -21.85 5.01
C ALA A 76 -9.63 -21.97 3.83
N VAL A 77 -9.43 -21.20 2.75
CA VAL A 77 -10.34 -21.16 1.60
C VAL A 77 -9.68 -21.69 0.32
N ALA A 78 -10.49 -22.19 -0.61
CA ALA A 78 -10.01 -22.65 -1.92
C ALA A 78 -9.76 -21.47 -2.88
N ALA A 79 -9.05 -21.73 -3.98
CA ALA A 79 -9.00 -20.81 -5.10
C ALA A 79 -10.42 -20.60 -5.70
N PRO A 80 -10.76 -19.41 -6.21
CA PRO A 80 -9.89 -18.23 -6.40
C PRO A 80 -9.76 -17.33 -5.15
N TRP A 81 -10.50 -17.59 -4.08
CA TRP A 81 -10.56 -16.74 -2.90
C TRP A 81 -9.21 -16.65 -2.17
N SER A 82 -8.48 -17.75 -2.04
CA SER A 82 -7.16 -17.76 -1.42
C SER A 82 -6.16 -16.87 -2.15
N LEU A 83 -6.19 -16.87 -3.49
CA LEU A 83 -5.34 -16.02 -4.32
C LEU A 83 -5.66 -14.53 -4.12
N ARG A 84 -6.95 -14.18 -4.05
CA ARG A 84 -7.40 -12.80 -3.79
C ARG A 84 -6.97 -12.30 -2.41
N LEU A 85 -7.10 -13.13 -1.38
CA LEU A 85 -6.67 -12.79 -0.02
C LEU A 85 -5.15 -12.63 0.07
N ARG A 86 -4.37 -13.49 -0.60
CA ARG A 86 -2.90 -13.35 -0.69
C ARG A 86 -2.50 -12.02 -1.33
N MET A 87 -3.15 -11.64 -2.44
CA MET A 87 -2.91 -10.36 -3.10
C MET A 87 -3.24 -9.17 -2.20
N LEU A 88 -4.35 -9.24 -1.46
CA LEU A 88 -4.75 -8.20 -0.51
C LEU A 88 -3.75 -8.10 0.67
N ALA A 89 -3.31 -9.23 1.23
CA ALA A 89 -2.30 -9.22 2.27
C ALA A 89 -0.97 -8.64 1.76
N ALA A 90 -0.60 -8.96 0.51
CA ALA A 90 0.58 -8.38 -0.13
C ALA A 90 0.47 -6.86 -0.36
N SER A 91 -0.70 -6.34 -0.76
CA SER A 91 -0.89 -4.89 -0.93
C SER A 91 -0.75 -4.14 0.40
N LEU A 92 -1.30 -4.69 1.49
CA LEU A 92 -1.14 -4.16 2.84
C LEU A 92 0.32 -4.20 3.31
N ARG A 93 1.03 -5.32 3.07
CA ARG A 93 2.46 -5.43 3.37
C ARG A 93 3.30 -4.40 2.62
N LEU A 94 3.05 -4.19 1.34
CA LEU A 94 3.76 -3.18 0.53
C LEU A 94 3.62 -1.78 1.13
N VAL A 95 2.39 -1.40 1.45
CA VAL A 95 2.08 -0.10 2.03
C VAL A 95 2.69 0.08 3.41
N ALA A 96 2.66 -0.99 4.21
CA ALA A 96 3.27 -1.03 5.53
C ALA A 96 4.79 -1.08 5.51
N GLY A 97 5.43 -1.09 4.34
CA GLY A 97 6.88 -1.19 4.24
C GLY A 97 7.44 -2.55 4.69
N ARG A 98 6.59 -3.57 4.70
CA ARG A 98 6.95 -4.94 5.10
C ARG A 98 7.46 -5.72 3.90
N SER A 99 8.23 -6.76 4.16
CA SER A 99 8.66 -7.67 3.11
C SER A 99 7.44 -8.41 2.54
N VAL A 100 7.23 -8.27 1.22
CA VAL A 100 6.30 -9.12 0.46
C VAL A 100 6.96 -10.37 -0.11
N ALA A 101 8.29 -10.48 -0.01
CA ALA A 101 9.08 -11.50 -0.69
C ALA A 101 9.45 -12.68 0.23
N ALA A 102 8.54 -13.15 1.09
CA ALA A 102 8.85 -14.21 2.04
C ALA A 102 9.18 -15.54 1.33
N GLU A 103 8.50 -15.83 0.22
CA GLU A 103 8.77 -17.00 -0.63
C GLU A 103 8.79 -16.52 -2.09
N GLY A 104 9.90 -16.70 -2.79
CA GLY A 104 9.94 -16.44 -4.23
C GLY A 104 8.94 -17.37 -4.94
N GLY A 105 8.41 -16.92 -6.08
CA GLY A 105 7.53 -17.77 -6.91
C GLY A 105 7.91 -17.68 -8.37
N THR A 106 6.95 -17.95 -9.24
CA THR A 106 7.12 -18.04 -10.68
C THR A 106 6.24 -17.03 -11.43
N SER A 107 6.55 -16.82 -12.70
CA SER A 107 5.68 -16.08 -13.62
C SER A 107 4.30 -16.73 -13.76
N ASP A 108 4.18 -18.05 -13.61
CA ASP A 108 2.88 -18.73 -13.61
C ASP A 108 2.05 -18.35 -12.39
N ASP A 109 2.67 -18.24 -11.20
CA ASP A 109 1.99 -17.74 -10.00
C ASP A 109 1.48 -16.31 -10.23
N VAL A 110 2.29 -15.45 -10.85
CA VAL A 110 1.89 -14.08 -11.22
C VAL A 110 0.66 -14.10 -12.10
N LEU A 111 0.63 -14.94 -13.14
CA LEU A 111 -0.48 -15.02 -14.08
C LEU A 111 -1.75 -15.57 -13.42
N GLN A 112 -1.64 -16.58 -12.54
CA GLN A 112 -2.79 -17.11 -11.80
C GLN A 112 -3.38 -16.09 -10.82
N LEU A 113 -2.53 -15.40 -10.06
CA LEU A 113 -2.93 -14.31 -9.16
C LEU A 113 -3.57 -13.17 -9.96
N ALA A 114 -2.95 -12.74 -11.06
CA ALA A 114 -3.48 -11.68 -11.90
C ALA A 114 -4.85 -12.05 -12.49
N ALA A 115 -5.03 -13.28 -12.96
CA ALA A 115 -6.32 -13.75 -13.45
C ALA A 115 -7.41 -13.65 -12.39
N ALA A 116 -7.16 -14.22 -11.20
CA ALA A 116 -8.12 -14.21 -10.10
C ALA A 116 -8.49 -12.78 -9.65
N GLY A 117 -7.56 -11.83 -9.74
CA GLY A 117 -7.77 -10.42 -9.40
C GLY A 117 -8.45 -9.60 -10.51
N ILE A 118 -8.15 -9.87 -11.79
CA ILE A 118 -8.81 -9.21 -12.93
C ILE A 118 -10.29 -9.62 -12.97
N GLU A 119 -10.58 -10.91 -12.86
CA GLU A 119 -11.94 -11.45 -12.83
C GLU A 119 -12.76 -10.92 -11.65
N ALA A 120 -12.12 -10.58 -10.53
CA ALA A 120 -12.80 -10.04 -9.36
C ALA A 120 -13.22 -8.57 -9.52
N ARG A 121 -12.50 -7.80 -10.34
CA ARG A 121 -12.57 -6.33 -10.37
C ARG A 121 -13.07 -5.74 -11.67
N THR A 122 -13.17 -6.56 -12.71
CA THR A 122 -13.51 -6.14 -14.07
C THR A 122 -14.51 -7.10 -14.70
N ALA A 123 -15.20 -6.63 -15.74
CA ALA A 123 -16.03 -7.46 -16.61
C ALA A 123 -15.27 -7.91 -17.87
N LEU A 124 -13.94 -7.79 -17.89
CA LEU A 124 -13.11 -8.08 -19.05
C LEU A 124 -13.11 -9.56 -19.39
N ARG A 125 -13.19 -9.87 -20.69
CA ARG A 125 -12.76 -11.17 -21.22
C ARG A 125 -11.23 -11.23 -21.16
N LEU A 126 -10.70 -12.19 -20.41
CA LEU A 126 -9.27 -12.35 -20.18
C LEU A 126 -8.73 -13.55 -20.96
N ASP A 127 -7.76 -13.30 -21.85
CA ASP A 127 -6.96 -14.33 -22.51
C ASP A 127 -5.53 -14.33 -21.91
N ILE A 128 -4.95 -15.49 -21.62
CA ILE A 128 -3.60 -15.61 -21.03
C ILE A 128 -2.69 -16.44 -21.94
N GLU A 129 -1.60 -15.82 -22.38
CA GLU A 129 -0.55 -16.45 -23.17
C GLU A 129 0.69 -16.67 -22.29
N ARG A 130 0.94 -17.93 -21.95
CA ARG A 130 2.05 -18.32 -21.06
C ARG A 130 3.34 -18.52 -21.85
N GLY A 131 4.46 -18.12 -21.25
CA GLY A 131 5.80 -18.47 -21.71
C GLY A 131 6.43 -19.49 -20.75
N ASP A 132 7.75 -19.68 -20.86
CA ASP A 132 8.48 -20.52 -19.91
C ASP A 132 8.42 -19.94 -18.49
N ALA A 133 8.11 -20.75 -17.49
CA ALA A 133 8.08 -20.32 -16.09
C ALA A 133 9.43 -19.68 -15.67
N ARG A 134 9.37 -18.47 -15.11
CA ARG A 134 10.56 -17.73 -14.62
C ARG A 134 10.43 -17.39 -13.15
N PRO A 135 11.52 -17.39 -12.36
CA PRO A 135 11.48 -16.91 -10.99
C PRO A 135 11.07 -15.43 -10.91
N VAL A 136 10.10 -15.13 -10.04
CA VAL A 136 9.62 -13.77 -9.75
C VAL A 136 9.69 -13.52 -8.25
N ARG A 137 10.22 -12.36 -7.86
CA ARG A 137 10.20 -11.90 -6.47
C ARG A 137 8.81 -11.35 -6.15
N ALA A 138 8.17 -11.89 -5.11
CA ALA A 138 6.82 -11.51 -4.66
C ALA A 138 5.78 -11.51 -5.80
N PRO A 139 5.36 -12.70 -6.28
CA PRO A 139 4.37 -12.84 -7.35
C PRO A 139 3.09 -12.03 -7.13
N GLU A 140 2.64 -11.90 -5.88
CA GLU A 140 1.46 -11.13 -5.50
C GLU A 140 1.60 -9.64 -5.84
N ALA A 141 2.77 -9.05 -5.59
CA ALA A 141 3.04 -7.65 -5.92
C ALA A 141 3.07 -7.43 -7.44
N ALA A 142 3.67 -8.37 -8.18
CA ALA A 142 3.65 -8.35 -9.64
C ALA A 142 2.23 -8.49 -10.19
N ALA A 143 1.43 -9.40 -9.64
CA ALA A 143 0.04 -9.61 -10.05
C ALA A 143 -0.83 -8.38 -9.79
N LEU A 144 -0.67 -7.71 -8.63
CA LEU A 144 -1.39 -6.47 -8.33
C LEU A 144 -1.15 -5.37 -9.38
N ILE A 145 0.08 -5.29 -9.90
CA ILE A 145 0.41 -4.36 -10.99
C ILE A 145 -0.39 -4.73 -12.24
N LEU A 146 -0.40 -5.99 -12.64
CA LEU A 146 -1.12 -6.45 -13.84
C LEU A 146 -2.64 -6.22 -13.71
N VAL A 147 -3.21 -6.48 -12.52
CA VAL A 147 -4.62 -6.17 -12.24
C VAL A 147 -4.89 -4.68 -12.42
N GLN A 148 -4.03 -3.81 -11.88
CA GLN A 148 -4.21 -2.36 -12.04
C GLN A 148 -4.12 -1.93 -13.51
N LEU A 149 -3.21 -2.52 -14.29
CA LEU A 149 -3.10 -2.25 -15.73
C LEU A 149 -4.37 -2.66 -16.49
N ALA A 150 -4.95 -3.82 -16.17
CA ALA A 150 -6.19 -4.30 -16.76
C ALA A 150 -7.41 -3.45 -16.35
N VAL A 151 -7.56 -3.13 -15.06
CA VAL A 151 -8.61 -2.21 -14.56
C VAL A 151 -8.53 -0.86 -15.25
N ASN A 152 -7.33 -0.34 -15.50
CA ASN A 152 -7.14 0.91 -16.23
C ASN A 152 -7.53 0.79 -17.71
N ALA A 153 -7.24 -0.34 -18.35
CA ALA A 153 -7.67 -0.59 -19.72
C ALA A 153 -9.20 -0.56 -19.81
N GLU A 154 -9.91 -1.26 -18.93
CA GLU A 154 -11.38 -1.21 -18.86
C GLU A 154 -11.89 0.22 -18.63
N ARG A 155 -11.43 0.88 -17.55
CA ARG A 155 -11.98 2.18 -17.13
C ARG A 155 -11.63 3.34 -18.08
N HIS A 156 -10.44 3.33 -18.66
CA HIS A 156 -9.92 4.48 -19.41
C HIS A 156 -9.81 4.25 -20.91
N ALA A 157 -9.60 3.01 -21.36
CA ALA A 157 -9.69 2.69 -22.79
C ALA A 157 -11.10 2.23 -23.19
N GLY A 158 -11.93 1.78 -22.23
CA GLY A 158 -13.30 1.34 -22.49
C GLY A 158 -13.33 0.02 -23.26
N VAL A 159 -12.34 -0.85 -23.00
CA VAL A 159 -12.24 -2.15 -23.66
C VAL A 159 -13.01 -3.22 -22.90
N ASP A 160 -13.41 -4.25 -23.62
CA ASP A 160 -14.14 -5.42 -23.13
C ASP A 160 -13.25 -6.67 -23.00
N ALA A 161 -12.04 -6.62 -23.54
CA ALA A 161 -11.11 -7.74 -23.53
C ALA A 161 -9.66 -7.29 -23.40
N VAL A 162 -8.88 -8.10 -22.67
CA VAL A 162 -7.43 -7.96 -22.56
C VAL A 162 -6.74 -9.31 -22.73
N THR A 163 -5.53 -9.28 -23.28
CA THR A 163 -4.64 -10.43 -23.33
C THR A 163 -3.44 -10.16 -22.43
N VAL A 164 -3.16 -11.08 -21.51
CA VAL A 164 -1.97 -11.05 -20.67
C VAL A 164 -0.95 -12.04 -21.23
N THR A 165 0.16 -11.52 -21.76
CA THR A 165 1.20 -12.34 -22.38
C THR A 165 2.49 -12.24 -21.58
N GLN A 166 3.08 -13.38 -21.26
CA GLN A 166 4.45 -13.45 -20.74
C GLN A 166 5.45 -13.56 -21.89
N ALA A 167 6.44 -12.67 -21.93
CA ALA A 167 7.54 -12.69 -22.90
C ALA A 167 8.88 -12.44 -22.20
N GLY A 168 9.70 -13.49 -22.03
CA GLY A 168 10.99 -13.39 -21.37
C GLY A 168 10.87 -12.92 -19.91
N ASN A 169 11.49 -11.78 -19.59
CA ASN A 169 11.43 -11.12 -18.29
C ASN A 169 10.31 -10.07 -18.19
N ALA A 170 9.42 -9.99 -19.17
CA ALA A 170 8.32 -9.04 -19.20
C ALA A 170 6.95 -9.72 -19.25
N VAL A 171 5.95 -9.04 -18.69
CA VAL A 171 4.53 -9.41 -18.83
C VAL A 171 3.80 -8.20 -19.38
N HIS A 172 2.99 -8.45 -20.41
CA HIS A 172 2.28 -7.43 -21.16
C HIS A 172 0.78 -7.57 -20.93
N VAL A 173 0.10 -6.49 -20.59
CA VAL A 173 -1.36 -6.39 -20.68
C VAL A 173 -1.68 -5.66 -21.98
N ARG A 174 -2.35 -6.37 -22.90
CA ARG A 174 -2.61 -5.92 -24.27
C ARG A 174 -4.09 -5.81 -24.55
N TRP A 175 -4.48 -4.79 -25.32
CA TRP A 175 -5.84 -4.63 -25.82
C TRP A 175 -5.82 -3.98 -27.21
N ARG A 176 -6.94 -4.09 -27.93
CA ARG A 176 -7.12 -3.42 -29.22
C ARG A 176 -7.61 -1.99 -29.02
N GLY A 177 -7.11 -1.07 -29.84
CA GLY A 177 -7.43 0.35 -29.77
C GLY A 177 -6.44 1.16 -28.92
N GLY A 178 -6.60 2.48 -28.93
CA GLY A 178 -5.71 3.43 -28.23
C GLY A 178 -6.22 3.86 -26.85
N ILE A 179 -5.47 4.72 -26.19
CA ILE A 179 -5.85 5.36 -24.92
C ILE A 179 -6.75 6.57 -25.22
N ARG A 180 -7.88 6.72 -24.52
CA ARG A 180 -8.73 7.91 -24.63
C ARG A 180 -8.13 9.05 -23.78
N GLY A 181 -7.65 10.12 -24.43
CA GLY A 181 -7.18 11.35 -23.79
C GLY A 181 -5.69 11.63 -23.96
N ALA A 182 -5.32 12.91 -24.09
CA ALA A 182 -4.01 13.34 -24.59
C ALA A 182 -2.86 13.35 -23.55
N HIS A 183 -3.12 13.05 -22.27
CA HIS A 183 -2.08 13.11 -21.24
C HIS A 183 -2.34 12.12 -20.11
N VAL A 184 -1.29 11.37 -19.75
CA VAL A 184 -1.25 10.41 -18.64
C VAL A 184 -0.11 10.84 -17.71
N ALA A 185 -0.44 11.46 -16.58
CA ALA A 185 0.54 11.79 -15.55
C ALA A 185 0.63 10.65 -14.54
N THR A 186 1.82 10.03 -14.45
CA THR A 186 2.05 8.77 -13.72
C THR A 186 2.79 8.99 -12.40
N ALA A 187 2.64 10.17 -11.79
CA ALA A 187 3.34 10.55 -10.56
C ALA A 187 3.11 9.55 -9.42
N ARG A 188 4.12 9.34 -8.58
CA ARG A 188 4.02 8.40 -7.44
C ARG A 188 3.13 8.96 -6.34
N ARG A 189 3.15 10.28 -6.14
CA ARG A 189 2.38 10.97 -5.09
C ARG A 189 0.90 11.05 -5.43
N HIS A 190 0.05 10.72 -4.46
CA HIS A 190 -1.40 10.62 -4.65
C HIS A 190 -2.02 11.85 -5.36
N TYR A 191 -1.72 13.06 -4.90
CA TYR A 191 -2.35 14.30 -5.40
C TYR A 191 -1.79 14.81 -6.75
N GLU A 192 -0.77 14.14 -7.31
CA GLU A 192 -0.12 14.53 -8.58
C GLU A 192 -0.49 13.58 -9.73
N ARG A 193 -1.32 12.58 -9.46
CA ARG A 193 -1.75 11.56 -10.43
C ARG A 193 -2.82 12.15 -11.35
N GLU A 194 -2.69 11.92 -12.65
CA GLU A 194 -3.77 12.19 -13.61
C GLU A 194 -4.16 10.91 -14.34
N ARG A 195 -5.46 10.59 -14.26
CA ARG A 195 -6.23 9.67 -15.12
C ARG A 195 -5.84 8.20 -15.19
N TRP A 196 -4.59 7.78 -15.00
CA TRP A 196 -4.18 6.37 -15.21
C TRP A 196 -3.68 5.68 -13.93
N GLY A 197 -3.77 6.33 -12.77
CA GLY A 197 -3.68 5.66 -11.46
C GLY A 197 -2.46 4.76 -11.22
N LEU A 198 -1.32 5.00 -11.88
CA LEU A 198 -0.15 4.09 -11.79
C LEU A 198 0.65 4.23 -10.49
N GLY A 199 0.25 5.10 -9.56
CA GLY A 199 1.01 5.33 -8.33
C GLY A 199 1.19 4.07 -7.49
N PHE A 200 0.12 3.28 -7.28
CA PHE A 200 0.24 2.00 -6.59
C PHE A 200 1.08 0.99 -7.37
N ALA A 201 0.86 0.88 -8.68
CA ALA A 201 1.65 -0.01 -9.55
C ALA A 201 3.15 0.32 -9.50
N ARG A 202 3.50 1.61 -9.42
CA ARG A 202 4.88 2.09 -9.25
C ARG A 202 5.45 1.75 -7.87
N ILE A 203 4.68 1.90 -6.80
CA ILE A 203 5.10 1.49 -5.45
C ILE A 203 5.36 -0.02 -5.39
N ALA A 204 4.46 -0.82 -5.97
CA ALA A 204 4.62 -2.27 -6.04
C ALA A 204 5.84 -2.66 -6.88
N ALA A 205 6.04 -1.99 -8.02
CA ALA A 205 7.19 -2.23 -8.89
C ALA A 205 8.51 -1.87 -8.21
N ASP A 206 8.56 -0.75 -7.49
CA ASP A 206 9.73 -0.36 -6.68
C ASP A 206 10.08 -1.43 -5.67
N ALA A 207 9.09 -1.96 -4.94
CA ALA A 207 9.31 -2.95 -3.89
C ALA A 207 9.90 -4.27 -4.41
N ILE A 208 9.59 -4.64 -5.65
CA ILE A 208 10.11 -5.87 -6.28
C ILE A 208 11.27 -5.61 -7.25
N GLY A 209 11.69 -4.36 -7.44
CA GLY A 209 12.74 -3.99 -8.39
C GLY A 209 12.36 -4.19 -9.85
N ALA A 210 11.07 -4.09 -10.17
CA ALA A 210 10.50 -4.12 -11.51
C ALA A 210 10.30 -2.71 -12.06
N VAL A 211 9.99 -2.62 -13.35
CA VAL A 211 9.68 -1.37 -14.05
C VAL A 211 8.32 -1.50 -14.72
N VAL A 212 7.48 -0.48 -14.52
CA VAL A 212 6.18 -0.37 -15.21
C VAL A 212 6.34 0.64 -16.34
N HIS A 213 6.15 0.18 -17.57
CA HIS A 213 6.15 1.03 -18.74
C HIS A 213 4.72 1.51 -19.00
N ALA A 214 4.60 2.81 -19.28
CA ALA A 214 3.34 3.40 -19.69
C ALA A 214 2.79 2.67 -20.94
N PRO A 215 1.46 2.62 -21.09
CA PRO A 215 0.84 2.07 -22.29
C PRO A 215 1.38 2.72 -23.57
N TYR A 216 1.78 1.89 -24.53
CA TYR A 216 2.24 2.29 -25.85
C TYR A 216 1.44 1.57 -26.93
N SER A 217 1.07 2.28 -27.99
CA SER A 217 0.27 1.76 -29.10
C SER A 217 1.13 1.50 -30.32
N ASP A 218 1.06 0.29 -30.86
CA ASP A 218 1.69 -0.10 -32.12
C ASP A 218 0.73 -1.00 -32.92
N GLY A 219 0.61 -0.76 -34.22
CA GLY A 219 -0.24 -1.58 -35.10
C GLY A 219 -1.70 -1.73 -34.65
N GLY A 220 -2.26 -0.75 -33.93
CA GLY A 220 -3.64 -0.81 -33.42
C GLY A 220 -3.83 -1.64 -32.14
N VAL A 221 -2.74 -2.18 -31.58
CA VAL A 221 -2.69 -2.84 -30.28
C VAL A 221 -1.98 -1.92 -29.29
N THR A 222 -2.57 -1.73 -28.12
CA THR A 222 -1.91 -1.02 -27.02
C THR A 222 -1.43 -2.02 -25.99
N SER A 223 -0.21 -1.81 -25.48
CA SER A 223 0.42 -2.65 -24.48
C SER A 223 0.91 -1.81 -23.32
N ALA A 224 0.52 -2.18 -22.10
CA ALA A 224 1.20 -1.76 -20.87
C ALA A 224 2.08 -2.92 -20.37
N THR A 225 3.30 -2.62 -19.93
CA THR A 225 4.31 -3.65 -19.68
C THR A 225 4.87 -3.57 -18.27
N LEU A 226 4.95 -4.72 -17.59
CA LEU A 226 5.74 -4.93 -16.39
C LEU A 226 7.02 -5.69 -16.77
N GLU A 227 8.17 -5.13 -16.44
CA GLU A 227 9.48 -5.74 -16.72
C GLU A 227 10.24 -6.05 -15.41
N PHE A 228 10.73 -7.28 -15.28
CA PHE A 228 11.48 -7.76 -14.13
C PHE A 228 12.99 -7.68 -14.33
N GLY A 229 13.74 -7.74 -13.22
CA GLY A 229 15.19 -8.00 -13.26
C GLY A 229 16.06 -6.79 -13.63
N VAL A 230 15.50 -5.59 -13.66
CA VAL A 230 16.22 -4.37 -14.06
C VAL A 230 17.31 -4.00 -13.05
N GLY A 231 17.13 -4.35 -11.77
CA GLY A 231 18.17 -4.27 -10.72
C GLY A 231 18.68 -2.85 -10.43
N ARG A 232 17.96 -1.82 -10.87
CA ARG A 232 18.31 -0.40 -10.75
C ARG A 232 17.57 0.21 -9.55
N LEU A 233 18.21 1.16 -8.88
CA LEU A 233 17.57 1.93 -7.82
C LEU A 233 16.41 2.75 -8.42
N ALA A 234 15.19 2.46 -7.95
CA ALA A 234 13.97 3.11 -8.41
C ALA A 234 13.56 4.33 -7.58
N LEU A 235 14.24 4.61 -6.46
CA LEU A 235 14.03 5.84 -5.66
C LEU A 235 14.23 7.09 -6.54
N PRO A 236 13.25 8.02 -6.66
CA PRO A 236 13.40 9.27 -7.42
C PRO A 236 14.44 10.17 -6.72
N LEU A 237 15.67 10.11 -7.20
CA LEU A 237 16.83 10.76 -6.61
C LEU A 237 17.71 11.40 -7.69
N ALA A 238 18.17 12.62 -7.42
CA ALA A 238 19.15 13.33 -8.21
C ALA A 238 20.24 13.98 -7.35
N ALA A 239 21.43 14.12 -7.92
CA ALA A 239 22.52 14.93 -7.41
C ALA A 239 22.67 16.17 -8.29
N VAL A 240 22.64 17.34 -7.67
CA VAL A 240 22.73 18.64 -8.33
C VAL A 240 24.07 19.28 -7.98
N ARG A 241 24.69 19.92 -8.98
CA ARG A 241 25.90 20.72 -8.83
C ARG A 241 25.70 22.02 -9.59
N GLU A 242 25.95 23.16 -8.94
CA GLU A 242 25.86 24.49 -9.57
C GLU A 242 24.52 24.71 -10.30
N GLY A 243 23.41 24.27 -9.68
CA GLY A 243 22.07 24.40 -10.26
C GLY A 243 21.74 23.43 -11.39
N ARG A 244 22.65 22.52 -11.77
CA ARG A 244 22.41 21.52 -12.81
C ARG A 244 22.38 20.10 -12.27
N VAL A 245 21.52 19.27 -12.85
CA VAL A 245 21.47 17.83 -12.52
C VAL A 245 22.75 17.16 -13.03
N LEU A 246 23.59 16.67 -12.11
CA LEU A 246 24.81 15.94 -12.47
C LEU A 246 24.52 14.45 -12.70
N ARG A 247 23.73 13.84 -11.80
CA ARG A 247 23.33 12.44 -11.85
C ARG A 247 21.88 12.32 -11.43
N ALA A 248 21.13 11.42 -12.05
CA ALA A 248 19.76 11.12 -11.66
C ALA A 248 19.46 9.62 -11.80
N THR A 249 18.51 9.14 -11.00
CA THR A 249 17.80 7.90 -11.29
C THR A 249 16.90 8.06 -12.51
N ARG A 250 16.59 6.96 -13.19
CA ARG A 250 15.62 6.97 -14.29
C ARG A 250 14.25 7.44 -13.80
N THR A 251 13.85 6.99 -12.62
CA THR A 251 12.63 7.43 -11.96
C THR A 251 12.54 8.95 -11.78
N TRP A 252 13.64 9.59 -11.38
CA TRP A 252 13.66 11.04 -11.23
C TRP A 252 13.32 11.73 -12.54
N ASP A 253 13.94 11.31 -13.63
CA ASP A 253 13.69 11.87 -14.96
C ASP A 253 12.25 11.62 -15.42
N GLU A 254 11.71 10.43 -15.18
CA GLU A 254 10.31 10.11 -15.51
C GLU A 254 9.29 10.97 -14.74
N GLU A 255 9.61 11.39 -13.51
CA GLU A 255 8.70 12.21 -12.69
C GLU A 255 8.88 13.71 -12.87
N THR A 256 10.09 14.17 -13.14
CA THR A 256 10.43 15.61 -13.17
C THR A 256 10.73 16.12 -14.57
N ARG A 257 11.08 15.23 -15.51
CA ARG A 257 11.67 15.55 -16.82
C ARG A 257 13.00 16.31 -16.71
N LEU A 258 13.66 16.25 -15.55
CA LEU A 258 14.97 16.87 -15.28
C LEU A 258 16.08 15.84 -15.29
N GLY A 259 16.42 15.33 -16.47
CA GLY A 259 17.55 14.43 -16.66
C GLY A 259 18.93 15.09 -16.43
N PRO A 260 20.02 14.31 -16.45
CA PRO A 260 21.38 14.85 -16.35
C PRO A 260 21.65 15.97 -17.36
N GLY A 261 22.24 17.08 -16.88
CA GLY A 261 22.51 18.30 -17.65
C GLY A 261 21.42 19.37 -17.54
N ALA A 262 20.20 19.00 -17.15
CA ALA A 262 19.08 19.93 -17.00
C ALA A 262 19.37 20.98 -15.91
N ASP A 263 18.91 22.21 -16.18
CA ASP A 263 18.90 23.29 -15.19
C ASP A 263 17.71 23.07 -14.24
N VAL A 264 17.96 23.04 -12.94
CA VAL A 264 16.91 22.85 -11.93
C VAL A 264 16.02 24.08 -11.76
N SER A 265 16.44 25.26 -12.26
CA SER A 265 15.68 26.50 -12.17
C SER A 265 14.34 26.47 -12.92
N VAL A 266 14.22 25.57 -13.89
CA VAL A 266 13.00 25.39 -14.71
C VAL A 266 11.86 24.74 -13.93
N ASP A 267 12.16 24.08 -12.80
CA ASP A 267 11.17 23.49 -11.91
C ASP A 267 11.17 24.24 -10.56
N PRO A 268 10.06 24.91 -10.20
CA PRO A 268 9.98 25.66 -8.95
C PRO A 268 10.17 24.81 -7.68
N ARG A 269 9.79 23.53 -7.71
CA ARG A 269 9.94 22.62 -6.55
C ARG A 269 11.37 22.14 -6.41
N ALA A 270 12.02 21.79 -7.51
CA ALA A 270 13.45 21.46 -7.52
C ALA A 270 14.26 22.66 -7.02
N THR A 271 13.91 23.87 -7.47
CA THR A 271 14.52 25.13 -7.02
C THR A 271 14.31 25.37 -5.52
N ALA A 272 13.08 25.20 -5.03
CA ALA A 272 12.76 25.37 -3.61
C ALA A 272 13.50 24.35 -2.73
N ALA A 273 13.60 23.09 -3.17
CA ALA A 273 14.33 22.05 -2.47
C ALA A 273 15.85 22.34 -2.45
N LEU A 274 16.41 22.81 -3.58
CA LEU A 274 17.81 23.22 -3.66
C LEU A 274 18.14 24.33 -2.66
N ARG A 275 17.34 25.40 -2.64
CA ARG A 275 17.51 26.52 -1.70
C ARG A 275 17.41 26.07 -0.25
N ALA A 276 16.37 25.31 0.08
CA ALA A 276 16.18 24.80 1.44
C ALA A 276 17.36 23.95 1.92
N ALA A 277 17.98 23.15 1.05
CA ALA A 277 19.16 22.37 1.40
C ALA A 277 20.43 23.21 1.60
N GLN A 278 20.58 24.32 0.86
CA GLN A 278 21.68 25.26 1.03
C GLN A 278 21.56 25.99 2.38
N ASP A 279 20.34 26.37 2.75
CA ASP A 279 20.05 27.06 4.02
C ASP A 279 20.19 26.12 5.24
N ALA A 280 19.92 24.82 5.07
CA ALA A 280 19.91 23.84 6.16
C ALA A 280 21.29 23.35 6.63
N GLY A 281 22.40 23.86 6.07
CA GLY A 281 23.75 23.61 6.60
C GLY A 281 24.17 22.13 6.65
N GLY A 282 23.65 21.30 5.76
CA GLY A 282 23.94 19.86 5.70
C GLY A 282 22.97 18.95 6.46
N ALA A 283 21.94 19.51 7.10
CA ALA A 283 20.77 18.77 7.55
C ALA A 283 19.82 18.43 6.38
N ILE A 284 18.89 17.51 6.61
CA ILE A 284 17.83 17.20 5.65
C ILE A 284 16.79 18.32 5.67
N ALA A 285 16.66 19.05 4.56
CA ALA A 285 15.62 20.04 4.34
C ALA A 285 14.40 19.40 3.66
N ARG A 286 13.19 19.83 4.03
CA ARG A 286 11.92 19.37 3.44
C ARG A 286 11.24 20.55 2.74
N SER A 287 10.79 20.37 1.50
CA SER A 287 10.07 21.41 0.74
C SER A 287 9.12 20.77 -0.28
N GLY A 288 7.83 21.13 -0.24
CA GLY A 288 6.83 20.63 -1.21
C GLY A 288 6.71 19.10 -1.25
N GLY A 289 7.03 18.40 -0.15
CA GLY A 289 7.11 16.93 -0.05
C GLY A 289 8.33 16.30 -0.73
N TRP A 290 9.28 17.11 -1.19
CA TRP A 290 10.62 16.69 -1.55
C TRP A 290 11.54 16.85 -0.34
N SER A 291 12.66 16.14 -0.39
CA SER A 291 13.73 16.23 0.60
C SER A 291 15.05 16.53 -0.09
N ALA A 292 15.86 17.39 0.49
CA ALA A 292 17.16 17.73 -0.05
C ALA A 292 18.22 17.92 1.02
N ARG A 293 19.49 17.68 0.66
CA ARG A 293 20.64 17.78 1.56
C ARG A 293 21.88 18.25 0.78
N ALA A 294 22.52 19.31 1.27
CA ALA A 294 23.83 19.72 0.80
C ALA A 294 24.92 18.86 1.46
N ALA A 295 25.75 18.21 0.64
CA ALA A 295 26.85 17.39 1.14
C ALA A 295 27.94 17.24 0.08
N ARG A 296 29.21 17.44 0.49
CA ARG A 296 30.40 17.17 -0.34
C ARG A 296 30.39 17.90 -1.70
N GLY A 297 29.93 19.15 -1.71
CA GLY A 297 29.86 19.96 -2.94
C GLY A 297 28.73 19.59 -3.91
N LEU A 298 27.81 18.73 -3.47
CA LEU A 298 26.59 18.38 -4.20
C LEU A 298 25.37 18.73 -3.34
N VAL A 299 24.24 18.94 -3.99
CA VAL A 299 22.92 18.91 -3.32
C VAL A 299 22.17 17.69 -3.83
N TRP A 300 21.90 16.76 -2.92
CA TRP A 300 21.04 15.62 -3.22
C TRP A 300 19.59 16.03 -3.04
N ILE A 301 18.73 15.67 -4.00
CA ILE A 301 17.30 15.92 -3.96
C ILE A 301 16.59 14.61 -4.21
N ALA A 302 15.62 14.27 -3.37
CA ALA A 302 14.77 13.10 -3.50
C ALA A 302 13.29 13.46 -3.39
N ILE A 303 12.46 12.82 -4.20
CA ILE A 303 11.02 12.79 -3.99
C ILE A 303 10.76 11.71 -2.94
N ARG A 304 10.17 12.10 -1.81
CA ARG A 304 9.95 11.16 -0.69
C ARG A 304 8.86 10.15 -1.07
N PRO A 305 8.95 8.89 -0.60
CA PRO A 305 7.79 8.02 -0.58
C PRO A 305 6.68 8.66 0.27
N ASP A 306 5.42 8.47 -0.14
CA ASP A 306 4.24 8.95 0.57
C ASP A 306 4.18 8.39 2.01
N ASP A 307 3.48 9.11 2.90
CA ASP A 307 3.20 8.64 4.26
C ASP A 307 2.46 7.28 4.22
N VAL A 308 2.70 6.46 5.24
CA VAL A 308 1.93 5.22 5.48
C VAL A 308 0.46 5.51 5.52
N ALA A 309 0.05 6.58 6.19
CA ALA A 309 -1.35 6.86 6.42
C ALA A 309 -2.10 7.08 5.12
N ASP A 310 -1.52 7.84 4.18
CA ASP A 310 -2.12 8.09 2.88
C ASP A 310 -2.13 6.83 2.02
N ARG A 311 -1.03 6.06 2.00
CA ARG A 311 -0.96 4.80 1.25
C ARG A 311 -1.90 3.72 1.81
N ALA A 312 -2.08 3.67 3.13
CA ALA A 312 -2.90 2.68 3.80
C ALA A 312 -4.39 3.00 3.68
N ARG A 313 -4.76 4.29 3.66
CA ARG A 313 -6.13 4.71 3.40
C ARG A 313 -6.62 4.20 2.05
N ASP A 314 -5.85 4.38 0.98
CA ASP A 314 -6.21 3.89 -0.37
C ASP A 314 -6.49 2.37 -0.39
N VAL A 315 -5.67 1.57 0.31
CA VAL A 315 -5.84 0.10 0.34
C VAL A 315 -7.01 -0.34 1.22
N ILE A 316 -7.22 0.32 2.36
CA ILE A 316 -8.32 0.02 3.28
C ILE A 316 -9.67 0.45 2.69
N ASP A 317 -9.71 1.58 1.99
CA ASP A 317 -10.89 1.99 1.24
C ASP A 317 -11.20 0.93 0.17
N GLY A 318 -10.20 0.41 -0.53
CA GLY A 318 -10.36 -0.75 -1.42
C GLY A 318 -10.98 -1.97 -0.71
N LEU A 319 -10.47 -2.33 0.47
CA LEU A 319 -10.98 -3.45 1.28
C LEU A 319 -12.46 -3.27 1.65
N ALA A 320 -12.84 -2.08 2.10
CA ALA A 320 -14.20 -1.80 2.56
C ALA A 320 -15.24 -1.83 1.42
N HIS A 321 -14.83 -1.48 0.20
CA HIS A 321 -15.70 -1.44 -0.97
C HIS A 321 -15.70 -2.76 -1.78
N GLU A 322 -14.64 -3.56 -1.71
CA GLU A 322 -14.49 -4.78 -2.50
C GLU A 322 -14.96 -6.04 -1.75
N ARG A 323 -16.28 -6.13 -1.48
CA ARG A 323 -16.92 -7.36 -0.93
C ARG A 323 -16.53 -8.62 -1.71
N ALA A 324 -16.38 -8.50 -3.03
CA ALA A 324 -15.94 -9.54 -3.95
C ALA A 324 -14.54 -10.13 -3.67
N LEU A 325 -13.78 -9.60 -2.71
CA LEU A 325 -12.53 -10.22 -2.22
C LEU A 325 -12.75 -11.16 -1.03
N THR A 326 -13.83 -10.99 -0.26
CA THR A 326 -14.07 -11.72 0.99
C THR A 326 -15.36 -12.53 1.00
N ASP A 327 -16.16 -12.50 -0.07
CA ASP A 327 -17.44 -13.24 -0.13
C ASP A 327 -17.29 -14.75 0.08
N GLY A 328 -16.19 -15.36 -0.39
CA GLY A 328 -15.88 -16.77 -0.16
C GLY A 328 -15.30 -17.11 1.23
N VAL A 329 -15.19 -16.13 2.13
CA VAL A 329 -14.68 -16.32 3.50
C VAL A 329 -15.86 -16.51 4.46
N GLU A 330 -15.79 -17.56 5.27
CA GLU A 330 -16.82 -17.87 6.26
C GLU A 330 -16.73 -16.96 7.50
N GLU A 331 -17.85 -16.84 8.22
CA GLU A 331 -17.86 -16.21 9.55
C GLU A 331 -17.19 -17.14 10.58
N PRO A 332 -16.50 -16.59 11.60
CA PRO A 332 -16.38 -15.17 11.94
C PRO A 332 -15.25 -14.43 11.20
N ARG A 333 -14.42 -15.12 10.39
CA ARG A 333 -13.19 -14.53 9.82
C ARG A 333 -13.49 -13.33 8.93
N ARG A 334 -14.51 -13.43 8.09
CA ARG A 334 -14.95 -12.32 7.23
C ARG A 334 -15.28 -11.06 8.05
N ALA A 335 -16.08 -11.20 9.10
CA ALA A 335 -16.39 -10.09 9.99
C ALA A 335 -15.14 -9.57 10.74
N ARG A 336 -14.19 -10.43 11.13
CA ARG A 336 -12.93 -10.00 11.75
C ARG A 336 -12.07 -9.16 10.82
N ILE A 337 -11.89 -9.60 9.57
CA ILE A 337 -11.17 -8.86 8.53
C ILE A 337 -11.80 -7.47 8.33
N GLY A 338 -13.12 -7.43 8.18
CA GLY A 338 -13.87 -6.17 8.05
C GLY A 338 -13.69 -5.25 9.27
N ALA A 339 -13.84 -5.81 10.48
CA ALA A 339 -13.70 -5.07 11.73
C ALA A 339 -12.30 -4.46 11.92
N LEU A 340 -11.25 -5.25 11.69
CA LEU A 340 -9.86 -4.79 11.75
C LEU A 340 -9.58 -3.71 10.69
N GLY A 341 -10.11 -3.89 9.48
CA GLY A 341 -10.07 -2.87 8.41
C GLY A 341 -10.72 -1.55 8.84
N HIS A 342 -11.91 -1.59 9.42
CA HIS A 342 -12.61 -0.39 9.92
C HIS A 342 -11.86 0.31 11.06
N LEU A 343 -11.33 -0.44 12.02
CA LEU A 343 -10.54 0.11 13.13
C LEU A 343 -9.24 0.74 12.65
N LEU A 344 -8.55 0.10 11.70
CA LEU A 344 -7.35 0.65 11.09
C LEU A 344 -7.67 1.90 10.26
N GLY A 345 -8.71 1.87 9.43
CA GLY A 345 -9.18 3.04 8.68
C GLY A 345 -9.50 4.22 9.60
N ARG A 346 -10.07 3.96 10.78
CA ARG A 346 -10.33 5.00 11.78
C ARG A 346 -9.07 5.68 12.30
N LEU A 347 -8.02 4.93 12.59
CA LEU A 347 -6.73 5.53 12.98
C LEU A 347 -6.12 6.36 11.86
N LEU A 348 -6.45 6.06 10.62
CA LEU A 348 -5.97 6.77 9.43
C LEU A 348 -6.88 7.93 9.00
N GLY A 349 -7.90 8.25 9.81
CA GLY A 349 -8.77 9.41 9.62
C GLY A 349 -10.11 9.12 8.93
N THR A 350 -10.40 7.87 8.55
CA THR A 350 -11.71 7.50 7.98
C THR A 350 -12.75 7.42 9.11
N PRO A 351 -13.98 7.94 8.93
CA PRO A 351 -15.04 7.77 9.94
C PRO A 351 -15.46 6.30 10.06
N ILE A 352 -15.73 5.84 11.30
CA ILE A 352 -16.35 4.53 11.50
C ILE A 352 -17.81 4.62 11.03
N GLN A 353 -18.22 3.68 10.18
CA GLN A 353 -19.58 3.59 9.71
C GLN A 353 -20.53 3.27 10.87
N ARG A 354 -21.63 4.00 10.94
CA ARG A 354 -22.74 3.73 11.85
C ARG A 354 -23.86 3.03 11.11
N VAL A 355 -24.52 2.12 11.80
CA VAL A 355 -25.63 1.31 11.31
C VAL A 355 -26.87 1.60 12.18
N PRO A 356 -28.07 1.75 11.59
CA PRO A 356 -29.30 1.93 12.36
C PRO A 356 -29.53 0.82 13.39
N ALA A 357 -30.03 1.17 14.58
CA ALA A 357 -30.12 0.25 15.70
C ALA A 357 -30.86 -1.08 15.41
N PRO A 358 -32.00 -1.11 14.67
CA PRO A 358 -32.65 -2.39 14.34
C PRO A 358 -31.77 -3.31 13.48
N ALA A 359 -31.02 -2.73 12.53
CA ALA A 359 -30.09 -3.50 11.70
C ALA A 359 -28.86 -3.95 12.51
N TRP A 360 -28.41 -3.12 13.45
CA TRP A 360 -27.33 -3.45 14.38
C TRP A 360 -27.69 -4.64 15.26
N VAL A 361 -28.84 -4.61 15.96
CA VAL A 361 -29.29 -5.68 16.86
C VAL A 361 -29.44 -7.00 16.10
N ARG A 362 -30.08 -6.97 14.92
CA ARG A 362 -30.22 -8.16 14.07
C ARG A 362 -28.86 -8.76 13.72
N ARG A 363 -27.94 -7.94 13.23
CA ARG A 363 -26.61 -8.41 12.82
C ARG A 363 -25.75 -8.89 14.00
N MET A 364 -25.83 -8.24 15.15
CA MET A 364 -25.13 -8.70 16.36
C MET A 364 -25.61 -10.08 16.82
N ARG A 365 -26.92 -10.36 16.73
CA ARG A 365 -27.47 -11.69 17.03
C ARG A 365 -26.95 -12.76 16.07
N GLU A 366 -26.83 -12.45 14.78
CA GLU A 366 -26.21 -13.34 13.79
C GLU A 366 -24.73 -13.62 14.10
N LEU A 367 -24.00 -12.61 14.58
CA LEU A 367 -22.57 -12.71 14.88
C LEU A 367 -22.26 -13.33 16.25
N ALA A 368 -23.22 -13.37 17.19
CA ALA A 368 -22.99 -13.83 18.55
C ALA A 368 -22.49 -15.29 18.61
N GLY A 369 -23.08 -16.19 17.82
CA GLY A 369 -22.64 -17.59 17.72
C GLY A 369 -21.25 -17.73 17.08
N PRO A 370 -21.02 -17.21 15.86
CA PRO A 370 -19.72 -17.25 15.19
C PRO A 370 -18.57 -16.67 16.02
N PHE A 371 -18.78 -15.55 16.73
CA PHE A 371 -17.78 -14.94 17.60
C PHE A 371 -17.71 -15.59 18.99
N ARG A 372 -18.61 -16.52 19.32
CA ARG A 372 -18.73 -17.16 20.64
C ARG A 372 -18.81 -16.12 21.76
N LEU A 373 -19.74 -15.18 21.63
CA LEU A 373 -19.91 -14.12 22.61
C LEU A 373 -20.54 -14.68 23.90
N ASP A 374 -19.80 -14.59 25.01
CA ASP A 374 -20.25 -15.01 26.34
C ASP A 374 -21.14 -13.96 27.05
N MET A 375 -21.67 -12.99 26.29
CA MET A 375 -22.44 -11.86 26.82
C MET A 375 -23.75 -11.68 26.08
N SER A 376 -24.76 -11.13 26.77
CA SER A 376 -26.06 -10.83 26.18
C SER A 376 -25.98 -9.65 25.22
N ILE A 377 -26.56 -9.79 24.02
CA ILE A 377 -26.76 -8.69 23.09
C ILE A 377 -27.96 -7.86 23.55
N PRO A 378 -27.80 -6.56 23.86
CA PRO A 378 -28.88 -5.74 24.36
C PRO A 378 -29.88 -5.40 23.24
N ASP A 379 -31.14 -5.17 23.63
CA ASP A 379 -32.10 -4.48 22.78
C ASP A 379 -31.78 -2.98 22.78
N PHE A 380 -31.10 -2.52 21.73
CA PHE A 380 -30.71 -1.12 21.56
C PHE A 380 -31.72 -0.39 20.66
N ALA A 381 -32.27 0.72 21.15
CA ALA A 381 -33.30 1.51 20.46
C ALA A 381 -32.85 2.94 20.07
N GLY A 382 -31.56 3.28 20.23
CA GLY A 382 -31.03 4.58 19.83
C GLY A 382 -30.95 4.77 18.30
N VAL A 383 -30.39 5.90 17.86
CA VAL A 383 -30.34 6.26 16.42
C VAL A 383 -29.51 5.27 15.59
N GLY A 384 -28.37 4.84 16.12
CA GLY A 384 -27.48 3.89 15.46
C GLY A 384 -26.20 3.66 16.26
N ALA A 385 -25.49 2.61 15.91
CA ALA A 385 -24.24 2.20 16.58
C ALA A 385 -23.15 1.90 15.55
N THR A 386 -21.91 1.84 16.01
CA THR A 386 -20.74 1.35 15.29
C THR A 386 -21.02 0.01 14.63
N ASP A 387 -20.41 -0.23 13.47
CA ASP A 387 -20.54 -1.47 12.70
C ASP A 387 -20.56 -2.73 13.60
N PRO A 388 -21.57 -3.62 13.45
CA PRO A 388 -21.71 -4.83 14.27
C PRO A 388 -20.48 -5.74 14.26
N SER A 389 -19.71 -5.80 13.17
CA SER A 389 -18.51 -6.63 13.10
C SER A 389 -17.42 -6.09 14.02
N VAL A 390 -17.29 -4.76 14.08
CA VAL A 390 -16.40 -4.08 15.03
C VAL A 390 -16.85 -4.34 16.46
N CYS A 391 -18.14 -4.18 16.75
CA CYS A 391 -18.67 -4.45 18.09
C CYS A 391 -18.50 -5.91 18.52
N ALA A 392 -18.72 -6.88 17.62
CA ALA A 392 -18.54 -8.30 17.89
C ALA A 392 -17.06 -8.66 18.14
N LEU A 393 -16.13 -8.09 17.36
CA LEU A 393 -14.69 -8.26 17.58
C LEU A 393 -14.28 -7.72 18.95
N LEU A 394 -14.69 -6.49 19.27
CA LEU A 394 -14.38 -5.87 20.56
C LEU A 394 -14.98 -6.66 21.73
N ALA A 395 -16.23 -7.09 21.61
CA ALA A 395 -16.91 -7.91 22.61
C ALA A 395 -16.18 -9.24 22.86
N ALA A 396 -15.74 -9.92 21.78
CA ALA A 396 -15.05 -11.20 21.89
C ALA A 396 -13.66 -11.07 22.53
N GLU A 397 -12.86 -10.09 22.10
CA GLU A 397 -11.45 -10.01 22.50
C GLU A 397 -11.26 -9.24 23.81
N VAL A 398 -11.93 -8.10 23.97
CA VAL A 398 -11.61 -7.13 25.04
C VAL A 398 -12.81 -6.74 25.90
N GLY A 399 -14.03 -7.11 25.48
CA GLY A 399 -15.28 -6.74 26.12
C GLY A 399 -15.66 -7.62 27.32
N GLU A 400 -16.31 -7.00 28.29
CA GLU A 400 -16.92 -7.65 29.45
C GLU A 400 -18.44 -7.73 29.30
N ARG A 401 -19.09 -6.59 29.01
CA ARG A 401 -20.54 -6.51 28.80
C ARG A 401 -20.92 -5.27 28.00
N PHE A 402 -22.05 -5.34 27.29
CA PHE A 402 -22.71 -4.17 26.74
C PHE A 402 -23.57 -3.47 27.79
N GLU A 403 -23.63 -2.13 27.72
CA GLU A 403 -24.49 -1.30 28.55
C GLU A 403 -25.26 -0.31 27.66
N VAL A 404 -26.53 -0.09 27.99
CA VAL A 404 -27.37 0.92 27.33
C VAL A 404 -27.73 1.97 28.36
N ASP A 405 -27.45 3.23 28.04
CA ASP A 405 -27.80 4.39 28.86
C ASP A 405 -28.55 5.39 27.98
N GLY A 406 -29.89 5.39 28.08
CA GLY A 406 -30.77 6.11 27.16
C GLY A 406 -30.53 5.69 25.70
N ASP A 407 -30.17 6.67 24.86
CA ASP A 407 -29.86 6.46 23.44
C ASP A 407 -28.40 6.07 23.18
N SER A 408 -27.60 5.87 24.24
CA SER A 408 -26.18 5.54 24.13
C SER A 408 -25.90 4.07 24.37
N LEU A 409 -25.08 3.47 23.51
CA LEU A 409 -24.55 2.12 23.64
C LEU A 409 -23.07 2.17 24.03
N TRP A 410 -22.71 1.40 25.06
CA TRP A 410 -21.37 1.30 25.58
C TRP A 410 -20.90 -0.15 25.64
N LEU A 411 -19.58 -0.34 25.52
CA LEU A 411 -18.91 -1.60 25.87
C LEU A 411 -18.02 -1.37 27.09
N THR A 412 -18.26 -2.13 28.15
CA THR A 412 -17.33 -2.21 29.28
C THR A 412 -16.16 -3.09 28.88
N VAL A 413 -14.94 -2.60 29.08
CA VAL A 413 -13.70 -3.29 28.70
C VAL A 413 -13.13 -4.03 29.90
N ARG A 414 -12.66 -5.26 29.68
CA ARG A 414 -11.96 -6.05 30.70
C ARG A 414 -10.72 -5.29 31.20
N PRO A 415 -10.44 -5.24 32.52
CA PRO A 415 -9.34 -4.43 33.06
C PRO A 415 -7.96 -4.71 32.44
N TRP A 416 -7.67 -5.99 32.12
CA TRP A 416 -6.39 -6.39 31.50
C TRP A 416 -6.23 -5.87 30.06
N ALA A 417 -7.34 -5.56 29.38
CA ALA A 417 -7.36 -5.12 27.98
C ALA A 417 -7.30 -3.60 27.82
N ALA A 418 -7.16 -2.82 28.91
CA ALA A 418 -7.22 -1.37 28.88
C ALA A 418 -6.20 -0.70 27.94
N ARG A 419 -5.11 -1.39 27.56
CA ARG A 419 -4.09 -0.89 26.63
C ARG A 419 -4.10 -1.61 25.28
N ASP A 420 -5.11 -2.44 25.00
CA ASP A 420 -5.19 -3.18 23.75
C ASP A 420 -5.29 -2.22 22.55
N PRO A 421 -4.54 -2.44 21.46
CA PRO A 421 -4.58 -1.62 20.24
C PRO A 421 -5.98 -1.48 19.62
N LEU A 422 -6.88 -2.46 19.78
CA LEU A 422 -8.27 -2.40 19.30
C LEU A 422 -9.04 -1.21 19.85
N LEU A 423 -8.65 -0.72 21.03
CA LEU A 423 -9.32 0.37 21.72
C LEU A 423 -8.78 1.75 21.35
N SER A 424 -7.60 1.82 20.72
CA SER A 424 -6.97 3.08 20.34
C SER A 424 -7.80 3.96 19.38
N PRO A 425 -8.58 3.42 18.42
CA PRO A 425 -9.36 4.25 17.50
C PRO A 425 -10.67 4.81 18.09
N LEU A 426 -11.02 4.42 19.32
CA LEU A 426 -12.34 4.62 19.90
C LEU A 426 -12.31 5.62 21.05
N ALA A 427 -13.39 6.38 21.20
CA ALA A 427 -13.55 7.32 22.31
C ALA A 427 -13.77 6.53 23.61
N ARG A 428 -12.92 6.79 24.60
CA ARG A 428 -13.02 6.21 25.94
C ARG A 428 -13.78 7.15 26.85
N ALA A 429 -14.65 6.59 27.67
CA ALA A 429 -15.26 7.28 28.79
C ALA A 429 -14.61 6.84 30.11
N ASP A 430 -14.87 7.60 31.16
CA ASP A 430 -14.45 7.25 32.51
C ASP A 430 -15.00 5.87 32.93
N GLY A 431 -14.20 5.14 33.70
CA GLY A 431 -14.56 3.82 34.23
C GLY A 431 -14.31 2.63 33.29
N GLY A 432 -13.47 2.79 32.25
CA GLY A 432 -13.11 1.66 31.38
C GLY A 432 -14.16 1.31 30.33
N ARG A 433 -15.00 2.28 29.96
CA ARG A 433 -16.05 2.12 28.95
C ARG A 433 -15.63 2.72 27.62
N VAL A 434 -16.16 2.16 26.54
CA VAL A 434 -15.95 2.62 25.16
C VAL A 434 -17.29 2.93 24.53
N ALA A 435 -17.41 4.12 23.92
CA ALA A 435 -18.63 4.54 23.23
C ALA A 435 -18.78 3.76 21.92
N LEU A 436 -19.96 3.18 21.70
CA LEU A 436 -20.32 2.46 20.48
C LEU A 436 -21.43 3.16 19.68
N SER A 437 -21.97 4.29 20.13
CA SER A 437 -23.01 5.06 19.44
C SER A 437 -22.78 6.56 19.46
#